data_AF-A0A6I9N1X0-F1
#
_entry.id   AF-A0A6I9N1X0-F1
#
_cell.length_a   1.000
_cell.length_b   1.000
_cell.length_c   1.000
_cell.angle_alpha   90.00
_cell.angle_beta   90.00
_cell.angle_gamma   90.00
#
_symmetry.space_group_name_H-M   'P 1'
#
loop_
_entity.id
_entity.type
_entity.pdbx_description
1 polymer ?
#
loop_
_entity_poly.entity_id
_entity_poly.type
_entity_poly.pdbx_seq_one_letter_code
_entity_poly.pdbx_strand_id
1 'polypeptide(L)'
;MTAPLTELKIRLIALLLRMTLFLLLMLVTVESSRSEVYTNHWAVRVSGGPQRADRVAAKYGYINFGQIGSLEDHYHFHHSRVVRRAAFSLKGPHSFIHMDPEVDWAQQQVVKPRVKRFAQSDPSFIPFNDPKWSNMWYIHCSDNNSQCRSEMNIQAAWQRGYTGKNVVVTILDDGIEWSHPDLAQNYDHLASYDVNGNDHDPTPRYDFRNANVHGTRCAGEVAAAANNSHCIVGIAYNARIGGIRMLDGEVTDLVEAKSLGVRPDYIDIYSASWGPKDDGKTVDGPGQLTKQAFEQGIKKGRKGLGSIFVWASGNGGRQGDHCSCDGYTSSIYTISISSATENGNKPWYLEACSSILATTYSSGEFNERKIV
;
A
#
# COMPACT_ATOMS: atom_id res chain seq x y z
N MET A 1 47.48 -62.19 -14.26
CA MET A 1 46.38 -61.84 -15.19
C MET A 1 45.23 -61.22 -14.39
N THR A 2 45.21 -59.91 -14.15
CA THR A 2 44.03 -59.22 -13.58
C THR A 2 44.19 -57.70 -13.72
N ALA A 3 44.07 -57.17 -14.94
CA ALA A 3 43.94 -55.72 -15.16
C ALA A 3 43.11 -55.27 -16.38
N PRO A 4 41.96 -55.88 -16.77
CA PRO A 4 41.09 -55.27 -17.78
C PRO A 4 39.77 -54.68 -17.21
N LEU A 5 39.41 -54.93 -15.95
CA LEU A 5 38.10 -54.56 -15.41
C LEU A 5 37.96 -53.10 -14.97
N THR A 6 39.06 -52.40 -14.69
CA THR A 6 39.06 -51.03 -14.17
C THR A 6 38.89 -49.98 -15.27
N GLU A 7 39.54 -50.15 -16.42
CA GLU A 7 39.38 -49.23 -17.57
C GLU A 7 37.96 -49.23 -18.13
N LEU A 8 37.31 -50.41 -18.19
CA LEU A 8 35.96 -50.53 -18.76
C LEU A 8 34.93 -49.79 -17.89
N LYS A 9 35.07 -49.84 -16.56
CA LYS A 9 34.21 -49.11 -15.62
C LYS A 9 34.36 -47.59 -15.75
N ILE A 10 35.59 -47.10 -15.92
CA ILE A 10 35.87 -45.67 -16.07
C ILE A 10 35.26 -45.14 -17.38
N ARG A 11 35.39 -45.90 -18.48
CA ARG A 11 34.78 -45.53 -19.77
C ARG A 11 33.25 -45.51 -19.71
N LEU A 12 32.64 -46.46 -19.00
CA LEU A 12 31.18 -46.52 -18.84
C LEU A 12 30.65 -45.34 -18.01
N ILE A 13 31.34 -44.98 -16.92
CA ILE A 13 30.99 -43.83 -16.08
C ILE A 13 31.14 -42.52 -16.86
N ALA A 14 32.21 -42.36 -17.64
CA ALA A 14 32.41 -41.18 -18.49
C ALA A 14 31.33 -41.06 -19.59
N LEU A 15 30.87 -42.18 -20.15
CA LEU A 15 29.79 -42.20 -21.14
C LEU A 15 28.45 -41.79 -20.51
N LEU A 16 28.14 -42.33 -19.33
CA LEU A 16 26.94 -41.99 -18.57
C LEU A 16 26.92 -40.50 -18.18
N LEU A 17 28.05 -39.95 -17.72
CA LEU A 17 28.19 -38.52 -17.40
C LEU A 17 28.02 -37.62 -18.64
N ARG A 18 28.51 -38.05 -19.81
CA ARG A 18 28.30 -37.30 -21.06
C ARG A 18 26.85 -37.35 -21.51
N MET A 19 26.18 -38.49 -21.37
CA MET A 19 24.76 -38.62 -21.70
C MET A 19 23.87 -37.79 -20.76
N THR A 20 24.15 -37.80 -19.45
CA THR A 20 23.39 -36.97 -18.49
C THR A 20 23.63 -35.48 -18.70
N LEU A 21 24.87 -35.07 -19.00
CA LEU A 21 25.17 -33.67 -19.34
C LEU A 21 24.48 -33.23 -20.64
N PHE A 22 24.39 -34.11 -21.64
CA PHE A 22 23.69 -33.83 -22.90
C PHE A 22 22.16 -33.75 -22.70
N LEU A 23 21.59 -34.61 -21.86
CA LEU A 23 20.19 -34.54 -21.45
C LEU A 23 19.88 -33.27 -20.64
N LEU A 24 20.77 -32.86 -19.72
CA LEU A 24 20.65 -31.59 -19.02
C LEU A 24 20.75 -30.40 -19.97
N LEU A 25 21.65 -30.44 -20.97
CA LEU A 25 21.75 -29.38 -21.98
C LEU A 25 20.46 -29.28 -22.82
N MET A 26 19.88 -30.41 -23.21
CA MET A 26 18.60 -30.45 -23.93
C MET A 26 17.43 -29.91 -23.09
N LEU A 27 17.43 -30.17 -21.78
CA LEU A 27 16.45 -29.63 -20.84
C LEU A 27 16.61 -28.11 -20.63
N VAL A 28 17.84 -27.58 -20.71
CA VAL A 28 18.12 -26.13 -20.60
C VAL A 28 17.74 -25.38 -21.90
N THR A 29 17.69 -26.05 -23.06
CA THR A 29 17.28 -25.42 -24.34
C THR A 29 15.78 -25.39 -24.59
N VAL A 30 14.94 -25.85 -23.67
CA VAL A 30 13.48 -25.58 -23.74
C VAL A 30 13.23 -24.17 -23.20
N GLU A 31 13.76 -23.17 -23.90
CA GLU A 31 13.20 -21.83 -23.82
C GLU A 31 11.76 -21.93 -24.32
N SER A 32 10.81 -21.63 -23.43
CA SER A 32 9.41 -21.52 -23.77
C SER A 32 9.25 -20.48 -24.87
N SER A 33 9.16 -20.92 -26.12
CA SER A 33 8.69 -20.10 -27.22
C SER A 33 7.21 -19.81 -26.95
N ARG A 34 6.93 -18.76 -26.17
CA ARG A 34 5.58 -18.26 -26.01
C ARG A 34 5.08 -17.82 -27.38
N SER A 35 4.13 -18.58 -27.93
CA SER A 35 3.39 -18.19 -29.13
C SER A 35 2.76 -16.81 -28.90
N GLU A 36 3.25 -15.81 -29.62
CA GLU A 36 2.67 -14.47 -29.63
C GLU A 36 1.31 -14.53 -30.33
N VAL A 37 0.25 -14.12 -29.64
CA VAL A 37 -1.10 -14.10 -30.19
C VAL A 37 -1.37 -12.73 -30.79
N TYR A 38 -1.29 -12.62 -32.11
CA TYR A 38 -1.50 -11.37 -32.84
C TYR A 38 -2.99 -10.99 -32.92
N THR A 39 -3.28 -9.70 -32.82
CA THR A 39 -4.63 -9.15 -32.98
C THR A 39 -4.80 -8.50 -34.36
N ASN A 40 -6.02 -8.12 -34.68
CA ASN A 40 -6.40 -7.36 -35.86
C ASN A 40 -6.33 -5.84 -35.65
N HIS A 41 -5.55 -5.40 -34.66
CA HIS A 41 -5.33 -4.00 -34.33
C HIS A 41 -3.86 -3.62 -34.49
N TRP A 42 -3.62 -2.38 -34.90
CA TRP A 42 -2.32 -1.76 -35.05
C TRP A 42 -2.29 -0.43 -34.30
N ALA A 43 -1.15 -0.14 -33.71
CA ALA A 43 -0.80 1.21 -33.34
C ALA A 43 0.12 1.76 -34.42
N VAL A 44 -0.23 2.91 -34.99
CA VAL A 44 0.49 3.50 -36.12
C VAL A 44 0.77 4.96 -35.81
N ARG A 45 2.00 5.39 -35.96
CA ARG A 45 2.39 6.78 -35.85
C ARG A 45 2.39 7.41 -37.24
N VAL A 46 1.55 8.43 -37.43
CA VAL A 46 1.41 9.19 -38.69
C VAL A 46 1.44 10.67 -38.34
N SER A 47 2.55 11.33 -38.64
CA SER A 47 2.71 12.76 -38.35
C SER A 47 1.83 13.63 -39.24
N GLY A 48 1.15 14.63 -38.66
CA GLY A 48 0.36 15.62 -39.40
C GLY A 48 -1.16 15.45 -39.31
N GLY A 49 -1.62 14.80 -38.23
CA GLY A 49 -3.00 14.89 -37.78
C GLY A 49 -3.98 13.84 -38.34
N PRO A 50 -5.21 13.82 -37.79
CA PRO A 50 -6.17 12.73 -37.99
C PRO A 50 -6.56 12.51 -39.47
N GLN A 51 -6.67 13.59 -40.25
CA GLN A 51 -7.07 13.50 -41.67
C GLN A 51 -5.99 12.83 -42.54
N ARG A 52 -4.72 12.88 -42.12
CA ARG A 52 -3.65 12.15 -42.79
C ARG A 52 -3.68 10.68 -42.38
N ALA A 53 -3.85 10.41 -41.08
CA ALA A 53 -4.02 9.05 -40.58
C ALA A 53 -5.21 8.32 -41.24
N ASP A 54 -6.34 9.00 -41.48
CA ASP A 54 -7.50 8.43 -42.19
C ASP A 54 -7.16 8.03 -43.63
N ARG A 55 -6.37 8.86 -44.33
CA ARG A 55 -5.91 8.58 -45.70
C ARG A 55 -4.99 7.37 -45.73
N VAL A 56 -4.01 7.30 -44.82
CA VAL A 56 -3.09 6.17 -44.69
C VAL A 56 -3.86 4.90 -44.33
N ALA A 57 -4.80 4.97 -43.39
CA ALA A 57 -5.63 3.83 -43.02
C ALA A 57 -6.42 3.29 -44.22
N ALA A 58 -7.14 4.16 -44.93
CA ALA A 58 -7.93 3.77 -46.11
C ALA A 58 -7.07 3.18 -47.23
N LYS A 59 -5.88 3.73 -47.48
CA LYS A 59 -4.93 3.26 -48.51
C LYS A 59 -4.55 1.79 -48.31
N TYR A 60 -4.38 1.35 -47.07
CA TYR A 60 -3.99 -0.02 -46.74
C TYR A 60 -5.15 -0.90 -46.23
N GLY A 61 -6.39 -0.43 -46.33
CA GLY A 61 -7.59 -1.19 -45.95
C GLY A 61 -7.84 -1.27 -44.44
N TYR A 62 -7.24 -0.37 -43.66
CA TYR A 62 -7.53 -0.20 -42.24
C TYR A 62 -8.70 0.77 -42.03
N ILE A 63 -9.36 0.61 -40.87
CA ILE A 63 -10.28 1.58 -40.29
C ILE A 63 -9.51 2.30 -39.18
N ASN A 64 -9.44 3.63 -39.24
CA ASN A 64 -8.87 4.44 -38.18
C ASN A 64 -9.91 4.65 -37.07
N PHE A 65 -9.59 4.25 -35.84
CA PHE A 65 -10.43 4.46 -34.66
C PHE A 65 -10.07 5.74 -33.89
N GLY A 66 -9.14 6.53 -34.42
CA GLY A 66 -8.72 7.80 -33.84
C GLY A 66 -7.44 7.68 -33.02
N GLN A 67 -7.10 8.79 -32.36
CA GLN A 67 -5.86 8.91 -31.59
C GLN A 67 -5.86 8.00 -30.37
N ILE A 68 -4.72 7.38 -30.08
CA ILE A 68 -4.52 6.50 -28.93
C ILE A 68 -4.32 7.36 -27.68
N GLY A 69 -5.41 7.70 -27.01
CA GLY A 69 -5.40 8.49 -25.78
C GLY A 69 -4.67 9.82 -25.97
N SER A 70 -3.73 10.13 -25.07
CA SER A 70 -2.92 11.35 -25.10
C SER A 70 -1.67 11.26 -25.98
N LEU A 71 -1.47 10.16 -26.73
CA LEU A 71 -0.30 9.99 -27.60
C LEU A 71 -0.51 10.76 -28.91
N GLU A 72 0.17 11.89 -29.04
CA GLU A 72 0.13 12.73 -30.24
C GLU A 72 0.61 11.96 -31.48
N ASP A 73 -0.09 12.14 -32.59
CA ASP A 73 0.16 11.48 -33.89
C ASP A 73 0.16 9.93 -33.86
N HIS A 74 -0.30 9.30 -32.78
CA HIS A 74 -0.46 7.84 -32.69
C HIS A 74 -1.93 7.46 -32.83
N TYR A 75 -2.21 6.61 -33.81
CA TYR A 75 -3.56 6.24 -34.21
C TYR A 75 -3.81 4.75 -34.09
N HIS A 76 -5.04 4.41 -33.73
CA HIS A 76 -5.50 3.04 -33.58
C HIS A 76 -6.10 2.54 -34.89
N PHE A 77 -5.36 1.72 -35.62
CA PHE A 77 -5.84 1.14 -36.88
C PHE A 77 -6.41 -0.26 -36.66
N HIS A 78 -7.50 -0.58 -37.33
CA HIS A 78 -8.15 -1.89 -37.27
C HIS A 78 -8.34 -2.46 -38.67
N HIS A 79 -7.96 -3.72 -38.89
CA HIS A 79 -8.12 -4.38 -40.19
C HIS A 79 -9.15 -5.51 -40.12
N SER A 80 -10.31 -5.34 -40.75
CA SER A 80 -11.46 -6.25 -40.65
C SER A 80 -11.22 -7.65 -41.20
N ARG A 81 -10.25 -7.83 -42.12
CA ARG A 81 -9.95 -9.13 -42.74
C ARG A 81 -8.80 -9.90 -42.07
N VAL A 82 -8.23 -9.38 -41.00
CA VAL A 82 -7.20 -10.08 -40.22
C VAL A 82 -7.88 -10.84 -39.08
N VAL A 83 -7.58 -12.13 -38.96
CA VAL A 83 -8.20 -12.98 -37.94
C VAL A 83 -7.73 -12.59 -36.55
N ARG A 84 -8.68 -12.37 -35.63
CA ARG A 84 -8.40 -12.15 -34.21
C ARG A 84 -7.78 -13.42 -33.62
N ARG A 85 -6.61 -13.28 -32.97
CA ARG A 85 -5.81 -14.38 -32.37
C ARG A 85 -5.08 -15.28 -33.37
N ALA A 86 -4.43 -14.68 -34.36
CA ALA A 86 -3.57 -15.43 -35.25
C ALA A 86 -2.24 -15.80 -34.54
N ALA A 87 -1.78 -17.05 -34.72
CA ALA A 87 -0.48 -17.52 -34.21
C ALA A 87 0.72 -16.98 -35.02
N PHE A 88 0.44 -16.29 -36.14
CA PHE A 88 1.43 -15.68 -37.03
C PHE A 88 0.86 -14.38 -37.59
N SER A 89 1.73 -13.41 -37.89
CA SER A 89 1.33 -12.21 -38.62
C SER A 89 0.92 -12.59 -40.05
N LEU A 90 -0.29 -12.19 -40.46
CA LEU A 90 -0.81 -12.43 -41.81
C LEU A 90 -0.01 -11.59 -42.83
N LYS A 91 0.40 -12.21 -43.95
CA LYS A 91 1.09 -11.53 -45.05
C LYS A 91 0.05 -11.07 -46.10
N GLY A 92 -0.13 -9.76 -46.26
CA GLY A 92 -1.02 -9.13 -47.24
C GLY A 92 -0.68 -7.64 -47.45
N PRO A 93 -1.50 -6.87 -48.20
CA PRO A 93 -1.24 -5.44 -48.46
C PRO A 93 -1.09 -4.60 -47.18
N HIS A 94 -1.86 -4.94 -46.15
CA HIS A 94 -1.81 -4.36 -44.82
C HIS A 94 -0.44 -4.54 -44.13
N SER A 95 0.31 -5.59 -44.48
CA SER A 95 1.64 -5.86 -43.92
C SER A 95 2.69 -4.85 -44.38
N PHE A 96 2.46 -4.08 -45.44
CA PHE A 96 3.40 -3.09 -45.99
C PHE A 96 3.22 -1.68 -45.44
N ILE A 97 2.32 -1.47 -44.46
CA ILE A 97 2.08 -0.14 -43.88
C ILE A 97 3.37 0.47 -43.28
N HIS A 98 4.30 -0.36 -42.80
CA HIS A 98 5.59 0.09 -42.28
C HIS A 98 6.56 0.62 -43.37
N MET A 99 6.22 0.45 -44.65
CA MET A 99 7.00 0.97 -45.78
C MET A 99 6.39 2.25 -46.37
N ASP A 100 5.25 2.72 -45.86
CA ASP A 100 4.67 3.98 -46.32
C ASP A 100 5.50 5.17 -45.81
N PRO A 101 5.90 6.12 -46.66
CA PRO A 101 6.69 7.28 -46.25
C PRO A 101 5.97 8.22 -45.27
N GLU A 102 4.64 8.12 -45.15
CA GLU A 102 3.84 8.86 -44.17
C GLU A 102 3.72 8.13 -42.83
N VAL A 103 4.25 6.91 -42.70
CA VAL A 103 4.20 6.10 -41.49
C VAL A 103 5.58 6.07 -40.84
N ASP A 104 5.71 6.77 -39.71
CA ASP A 104 6.95 6.81 -38.94
C ASP A 104 7.19 5.48 -38.22
N TRP A 105 6.10 4.84 -37.78
CA TRP A 105 6.15 3.60 -37.01
C TRP A 105 4.82 2.86 -37.07
N ALA A 106 4.85 1.54 -37.17
CA ALA A 106 3.66 0.71 -37.10
C ALA A 106 3.94 -0.59 -36.35
N GLN A 107 3.05 -0.96 -35.43
CA GLN A 107 3.13 -2.22 -34.71
C GLN A 107 1.76 -2.90 -34.63
N GLN A 108 1.72 -4.16 -35.09
CA GLN A 108 0.57 -5.03 -34.85
C GLN A 108 0.48 -5.36 -33.36
N GLN A 109 -0.69 -5.16 -32.77
CA GLN A 109 -0.89 -5.37 -31.34
C GLN A 109 -0.97 -6.86 -31.03
N VAL A 110 -0.19 -7.28 -30.04
CA VAL A 110 -0.11 -8.66 -29.55
C VAL A 110 -0.84 -8.73 -28.22
N VAL A 111 -1.61 -9.80 -28.00
CA VAL A 111 -2.26 -10.05 -26.71
C VAL A 111 -1.18 -10.21 -25.64
N LYS A 112 -1.13 -9.28 -24.69
CA LYS A 112 -0.28 -9.40 -23.51
C LYS A 112 -1.01 -10.22 -22.45
N PRO A 113 -0.49 -11.38 -22.01
CA PRO A 113 -1.08 -12.11 -20.90
C PRO A 113 -0.89 -11.27 -19.62
N ARG A 114 -1.98 -10.69 -19.12
CA ARG A 114 -2.02 -10.01 -17.83
C ARG A 114 -2.85 -10.86 -16.89
N VAL A 115 -2.24 -11.31 -15.81
CA VAL A 115 -2.93 -12.00 -14.72
C VAL A 115 -3.11 -11.00 -13.59
N LYS A 116 -4.30 -10.92 -13.00
CA LYS A 116 -4.49 -10.17 -11.75
C LYS A 116 -3.52 -10.77 -10.71
N ARG A 117 -2.72 -9.94 -10.07
CA ARG A 117 -1.80 -10.39 -9.01
C ARG A 117 -2.63 -10.85 -7.81
N PHE A 118 -2.95 -12.13 -7.74
CA PHE A 118 -3.51 -12.73 -6.53
C PHE A 118 -2.35 -13.07 -5.60
N ALA A 119 -2.41 -12.61 -4.34
CA ALA A 119 -1.65 -13.29 -3.30
C ALA A 119 -2.19 -14.73 -3.23
N GLN A 120 -1.33 -15.73 -3.46
CA GLN A 120 -1.64 -17.10 -3.09
C GLN A 120 -1.80 -17.10 -1.57
N SER A 121 -3.02 -17.34 -1.12
CA SER A 121 -3.29 -17.56 0.30
C SER A 121 -2.69 -18.90 0.67
N ASP A 122 -1.67 -18.88 1.52
CA ASP A 122 -1.22 -20.08 2.20
C ASP A 122 -2.37 -20.58 3.10
N PRO A 123 -2.87 -21.82 2.92
CA PRO A 123 -3.92 -22.38 3.77
C PRO A 123 -3.49 -22.60 5.23
N SER A 124 -2.22 -22.44 5.60
CA SER A 124 -1.83 -22.27 7.00
C SER A 124 -2.13 -20.84 7.47
N PHE A 125 -3.43 -20.56 7.62
CA PHE A 125 -3.96 -19.40 8.34
C PHE A 125 -3.14 -19.22 9.63
N ILE A 126 -2.46 -18.09 9.81
CA ILE A 126 -1.69 -17.80 11.02
C ILE A 126 -2.71 -17.69 12.16
N PRO A 127 -2.88 -18.72 13.02
CA PRO A 127 -3.80 -18.63 14.12
C PRO A 127 -3.04 -17.95 15.25
N PHE A 128 -3.40 -16.70 15.52
CA PHE A 128 -2.88 -15.98 16.67
C PHE A 128 -3.50 -16.54 17.94
N ASN A 129 -2.69 -16.77 18.98
CA ASN A 129 -3.19 -17.25 20.28
C ASN A 129 -3.84 -16.13 21.12
N ASP A 130 -3.87 -14.91 20.58
CA ASP A 130 -4.34 -13.68 21.21
C ASP A 130 -5.87 -13.73 21.44
N PRO A 131 -6.38 -13.55 22.67
CA PRO A 131 -7.77 -13.86 23.01
C PRO A 131 -8.83 -13.07 22.26
N LYS A 132 -8.51 -11.86 21.79
CA LYS A 132 -9.43 -11.02 21.00
C LYS A 132 -9.27 -11.21 19.51
N TRP A 133 -8.35 -12.05 19.03
CA TRP A 133 -8.14 -12.30 17.60
C TRP A 133 -9.46 -12.55 16.89
N SER A 134 -10.32 -13.44 17.40
CA SER A 134 -11.63 -13.75 16.79
C SER A 134 -12.60 -12.57 16.70
N ASN A 135 -12.41 -11.52 17.50
CA ASN A 135 -13.20 -10.28 17.48
C ASN A 135 -12.67 -9.24 16.48
N MET A 136 -11.46 -9.41 15.93
CA MET A 136 -10.79 -8.46 15.04
C MET A 136 -11.27 -8.56 13.58
N TRP A 137 -12.57 -8.35 13.38
CA TRP A 137 -13.29 -8.44 12.11
C TRP A 137 -12.71 -7.55 11.00
N TYR A 138 -12.05 -6.46 11.39
CA TYR A 138 -11.41 -5.51 10.49
C TYR A 138 -10.09 -6.05 9.89
N ILE A 139 -9.45 -7.03 10.55
CA ILE A 139 -8.23 -7.67 10.04
C ILE A 139 -8.53 -8.92 9.25
N HIS A 140 -9.42 -9.78 9.74
CA HIS A 140 -9.71 -11.08 9.15
C HIS A 140 -11.20 -11.42 9.19
N CYS A 141 -11.59 -12.32 8.31
CA CYS A 141 -12.90 -12.92 8.32
C CYS A 141 -12.93 -14.21 9.15
N SER A 142 -14.01 -14.42 9.90
CA SER A 142 -14.26 -15.65 10.65
C SER A 142 -14.88 -16.78 9.83
N ASP A 143 -15.18 -16.58 8.54
CA ASP A 143 -15.84 -17.59 7.72
C ASP A 143 -14.83 -18.64 7.22
N ASN A 144 -15.10 -19.92 7.54
CA ASN A 144 -14.33 -21.10 7.12
C ASN A 144 -14.28 -21.33 5.59
N ASN A 145 -14.82 -20.41 4.78
CA ASN A 145 -14.74 -20.48 3.34
C ASN A 145 -13.48 -19.75 2.86
N SER A 146 -12.65 -20.44 2.07
CA SER A 146 -11.30 -20.06 1.65
C SER A 146 -11.18 -18.79 0.79
N GLN A 147 -12.27 -18.02 0.66
CA GLN A 147 -12.35 -16.76 -0.08
C GLN A 147 -12.68 -15.54 0.78
N CYS A 148 -12.97 -15.68 2.07
CA CYS A 148 -13.28 -14.50 2.88
C CYS A 148 -12.01 -13.69 3.14
N ARG A 149 -12.05 -12.42 2.71
CA ARG A 149 -11.00 -11.42 2.90
C ARG A 149 -11.66 -10.20 3.54
N SER A 150 -11.06 -9.67 4.60
CA SER A 150 -11.39 -8.30 5.02
C SER A 150 -11.06 -7.34 3.87
N GLU A 151 -11.81 -6.25 3.71
CA GLU A 151 -11.54 -5.31 2.60
C GLU A 151 -10.16 -4.65 2.73
N MET A 152 -9.66 -4.49 3.96
CA MET A 152 -8.30 -3.98 4.24
C MET A 152 -7.20 -4.99 3.86
N ASN A 153 -7.53 -6.29 3.73
CA ASN A 153 -6.67 -7.35 3.18
C ASN A 153 -5.27 -7.45 3.84
N ILE A 154 -5.20 -7.18 5.16
CA ILE A 154 -3.96 -7.15 5.96
C ILE A 154 -3.26 -8.51 5.94
N GLN A 155 -4.01 -9.60 6.04
CA GLN A 155 -3.45 -10.96 6.04
C GLN A 155 -2.65 -11.28 4.78
N ALA A 156 -2.99 -10.70 3.63
CA ALA A 156 -2.22 -10.89 2.40
C ALA A 156 -0.84 -10.21 2.45
N ALA A 157 -0.67 -9.16 3.26
CA ALA A 157 0.63 -8.57 3.53
C ALA A 157 1.46 -9.46 4.46
N TRP A 158 0.83 -10.00 5.51
CA TRP A 158 1.47 -10.93 6.45
C TRP A 158 1.92 -12.24 5.78
N GLN A 159 1.10 -12.82 4.90
CA GLN A 159 1.46 -14.00 4.09
C GLN A 159 2.66 -13.75 3.18
N ARG A 160 2.95 -12.50 2.83
CA ARG A 160 4.15 -12.10 2.08
C ARG A 160 5.34 -11.78 2.98
N GLY A 161 5.21 -11.95 4.30
CA GLY A 161 6.25 -11.68 5.29
C GLY A 161 6.35 -10.23 5.77
N TYR A 162 5.42 -9.35 5.37
CA TYR A 162 5.45 -7.94 5.79
C TYR A 162 4.67 -7.75 7.08
N THR A 163 5.36 -7.55 8.20
CA THR A 163 4.78 -7.50 9.56
C THR A 163 5.14 -6.22 10.32
N GLY A 164 5.73 -5.24 9.64
CA GLY A 164 6.22 -4.00 10.25
C GLY A 164 7.67 -4.05 10.76
N LYS A 165 8.35 -5.19 10.65
CA LYS A 165 9.75 -5.34 11.09
C LYS A 165 10.65 -4.24 10.54
N ASN A 166 11.42 -3.61 11.43
CA ASN A 166 12.32 -2.48 11.18
C ASN A 166 11.65 -1.13 10.86
N VAL A 167 10.33 -1.02 10.99
CA VAL A 167 9.62 0.26 10.92
C VAL A 167 9.44 0.81 12.33
N VAL A 168 9.66 2.11 12.51
CA VAL A 168 9.44 2.81 13.78
C VAL A 168 8.22 3.74 13.65
N VAL A 169 7.22 3.53 14.49
CA VAL A 169 6.01 4.34 14.54
C VAL A 169 5.92 5.04 15.89
N THR A 170 5.43 6.28 15.92
CA THR A 170 5.07 6.97 17.15
C THR A 170 3.63 7.46 17.11
N ILE A 171 2.97 7.39 18.26
CA ILE A 171 1.63 7.95 18.48
C ILE A 171 1.79 9.33 19.13
N LEU A 172 1.25 10.38 18.52
CA LEU A 172 1.26 11.75 19.04
C LEU A 172 -0.05 12.02 19.79
N ASP A 173 -0.09 11.83 21.11
CA ASP A 173 -1.36 11.78 21.84
C ASP A 173 -1.23 12.08 23.36
N ASP A 174 -2.07 11.46 24.19
CA ASP A 174 -2.17 11.61 25.64
C ASP A 174 -1.19 10.73 26.44
N GLY A 175 -0.38 9.93 25.75
CA GLY A 175 0.64 9.06 26.31
C GLY A 175 0.51 7.61 25.85
N ILE A 176 1.49 6.78 26.22
CA ILE A 176 1.48 5.34 25.94
C ILE A 176 1.83 4.58 27.22
N GLU A 177 0.97 3.64 27.61
CA GLU A 177 1.29 2.68 28.68
C GLU A 177 2.31 1.68 28.14
N TRP A 178 3.58 2.09 28.10
CA TRP A 178 4.66 1.31 27.50
C TRP A 178 4.88 -0.04 28.18
N SER A 179 4.48 -0.16 29.45
CA SER A 179 4.51 -1.40 30.22
C SER A 179 3.30 -2.32 30.00
N HIS A 180 2.32 -1.92 29.17
CA HIS A 180 1.17 -2.76 28.85
C HIS A 180 1.66 -4.13 28.30
N PRO A 181 1.14 -5.27 28.76
CA PRO A 181 1.64 -6.59 28.36
C PRO A 181 1.66 -6.81 26.84
N ASP A 182 0.73 -6.18 26.14
CA ASP A 182 0.60 -6.27 24.69
C ASP A 182 1.49 -5.28 23.91
N LEU A 183 2.11 -4.31 24.57
CA LEU A 183 2.97 -3.29 23.94
C LEU A 183 4.44 -3.41 24.35
N ALA A 184 4.72 -3.91 25.56
CA ALA A 184 6.06 -3.89 26.16
C ALA A 184 7.15 -4.53 25.29
N GLN A 185 6.83 -5.56 24.52
CA GLN A 185 7.78 -6.21 23.61
C GLN A 185 8.20 -5.30 22.44
N ASN A 186 7.26 -4.51 21.93
CA ASN A 186 7.47 -3.66 20.75
C ASN A 186 7.77 -2.20 21.11
N TYR A 187 7.65 -1.85 22.39
CA TYR A 187 7.90 -0.50 22.87
C TYR A 187 9.34 -0.05 22.56
N ASP A 188 9.44 1.19 22.11
CA ASP A 188 10.70 1.83 21.79
C ASP A 188 10.80 3.20 22.46
N HIS A 189 11.60 3.24 23.53
CA HIS A 189 11.93 4.47 24.23
C HIS A 189 12.60 5.50 23.31
N LEU A 190 13.24 5.08 22.21
CA LEU A 190 13.84 6.02 21.28
C LEU A 190 12.81 6.70 20.37
N ALA A 191 11.60 6.15 20.26
CA ALA A 191 10.47 6.73 19.55
C ALA A 191 9.51 7.47 20.49
N SER A 192 9.90 7.68 21.76
CA SER A 192 9.03 8.20 22.80
C SER A 192 9.59 9.45 23.48
N TYR A 193 8.69 10.30 23.95
CA TYR A 193 9.04 11.51 24.71
C TYR A 193 7.80 12.09 25.41
N ASP A 194 7.95 12.64 26.61
CA ASP A 194 6.87 13.43 27.24
C ASP A 194 7.12 14.92 27.04
N VAL A 195 6.31 15.55 26.18
CA VAL A 195 6.39 17.00 25.94
C VAL A 195 5.70 17.78 27.06
N ASN A 196 4.64 17.24 27.68
CA ASN A 196 3.95 17.87 28.80
C ASN A 196 4.80 17.86 30.07
N GLY A 197 5.45 16.74 30.37
CA GLY A 197 6.37 16.54 31.50
C GLY A 197 7.82 16.97 31.25
N ASN A 198 8.21 17.13 29.98
CA ASN A 198 9.56 17.44 29.53
C ASN A 198 10.60 16.39 29.96
N ASP A 199 10.26 15.11 29.81
CA ASP A 199 11.13 13.97 30.12
C ASP A 199 10.98 12.85 29.05
N HIS A 200 11.50 11.66 29.32
CA HIS A 200 11.53 10.54 28.37
C HIS A 200 10.48 9.46 28.68
N ASP A 201 9.62 9.67 29.68
CA ASP A 201 8.61 8.71 30.11
C ASP A 201 7.22 9.14 29.62
N PRO A 202 6.72 8.57 28.50
CA PRO A 202 5.44 8.96 27.94
C PRO A 202 4.24 8.33 28.67
N THR A 203 4.44 7.80 29.88
CA THR A 203 3.38 7.11 30.64
C THR A 203 2.16 8.02 30.83
N PRO A 204 0.94 7.54 30.49
CA PRO A 204 -0.26 8.33 30.67
C PRO A 204 -0.51 8.57 32.16
N ARG A 205 -1.00 9.77 32.49
CA ARG A 205 -1.45 10.07 33.85
C ARG A 205 -2.79 9.37 34.10
N TYR A 206 -2.83 8.49 35.08
CA TYR A 206 -4.07 7.84 35.53
C TYR A 206 -4.96 8.83 36.28
N ASP A 207 -6.25 8.83 35.96
CA ASP A 207 -7.27 9.53 36.73
C ASP A 207 -8.60 8.77 36.74
N PHE A 208 -9.52 9.19 37.60
CA PHE A 208 -10.83 8.53 37.76
C PHE A 208 -11.70 8.57 36.51
N ARG A 209 -11.39 9.44 35.54
CA ARG A 209 -12.15 9.57 34.30
C ARG A 209 -11.57 8.72 33.18
N ASN A 210 -10.37 8.15 33.38
CA ASN A 210 -9.59 7.49 32.34
C ASN A 210 -9.44 8.40 31.12
N ALA A 211 -9.07 9.66 31.35
CA ALA A 211 -8.95 10.65 30.27
C ALA A 211 -7.82 10.32 29.29
N ASN A 212 -6.70 9.77 29.80
CA ASN A 212 -5.48 9.51 29.04
C ASN A 212 -5.35 8.04 28.61
N VAL A 213 -6.31 7.54 27.83
CA VAL A 213 -6.32 6.15 27.33
C VAL A 213 -6.18 6.04 25.83
N HIS A 214 -6.26 7.17 25.12
CA HIS A 214 -6.42 7.19 23.68
C HIS A 214 -5.14 6.74 22.97
N GLY A 215 -3.99 7.31 23.34
CA GLY A 215 -2.70 6.95 22.74
C GLY A 215 -2.32 5.47 22.93
N THR A 216 -2.65 4.88 24.09
CA THR A 216 -2.41 3.45 24.34
C THR A 216 -3.28 2.54 23.46
N ARG A 217 -4.54 2.93 23.20
CA ARG A 217 -5.41 2.21 22.26
C ARG A 217 -4.87 2.27 20.84
N CYS A 218 -4.53 3.47 20.37
CA CYS A 218 -3.96 3.66 19.04
C CYS A 218 -2.62 2.92 18.86
N ALA A 219 -1.77 2.88 19.89
CA ALA A 219 -0.53 2.10 19.85
C ALA A 219 -0.79 0.59 19.69
N GLY A 220 -1.83 0.07 20.36
CA GLY A 220 -2.26 -1.33 20.23
C GLY A 220 -2.69 -1.68 18.80
N GLU A 221 -3.50 -0.83 18.18
CA GLU A 221 -3.94 -1.01 16.78
C GLU A 221 -2.75 -1.13 15.81
N VAL A 222 -1.70 -0.33 16.03
CA VAL A 222 -0.50 -0.35 15.20
C VAL A 222 0.37 -1.57 15.48
N ALA A 223 0.73 -1.80 16.75
CA ALA A 223 1.87 -2.66 17.11
C ALA A 223 1.67 -3.47 18.39
N ALA A 224 0.44 -3.80 18.77
CA ALA A 224 0.22 -4.87 19.75
C ALA A 224 0.97 -6.14 19.32
N ALA A 225 1.66 -6.77 20.27
CA ALA A 225 2.49 -7.93 20.00
C ALA A 225 1.63 -9.14 19.64
N ALA A 226 2.11 -9.93 18.70
CA ALA A 226 1.39 -11.12 18.26
C ALA A 226 1.83 -12.36 19.04
N ASN A 227 0.93 -13.31 19.22
CA ASN A 227 1.17 -14.63 19.82
C ASN A 227 1.65 -14.57 21.28
N ASN A 228 1.27 -13.55 22.03
CA ASN A 228 1.68 -13.37 23.43
C ASN A 228 0.58 -13.76 24.43
N SER A 229 -0.57 -14.27 23.94
CA SER A 229 -1.75 -14.63 24.75
C SER A 229 -2.39 -13.43 25.47
N HIS A 230 -2.13 -12.21 25.01
CA HIS A 230 -2.75 -10.98 25.46
C HIS A 230 -3.62 -10.39 24.35
N CYS A 231 -4.55 -9.52 24.77
CA CYS A 231 -5.55 -8.82 23.97
C CYS A 231 -5.61 -9.12 22.44
N ILE A 232 -4.96 -8.29 21.62
CA ILE A 232 -5.16 -8.17 20.17
C ILE A 232 -3.83 -8.37 19.42
N VAL A 233 -3.85 -8.23 18.09
CA VAL A 233 -2.64 -8.26 17.25
C VAL A 233 -2.53 -6.95 16.46
N GLY A 234 -1.43 -6.23 16.60
CA GLY A 234 -1.21 -4.99 15.85
C GLY A 234 -1.13 -5.26 14.34
N ILE A 235 -1.57 -4.31 13.52
CA ILE A 235 -1.45 -4.42 12.04
C ILE A 235 0.02 -4.67 11.63
N ALA A 236 0.93 -4.00 12.32
CA ALA A 236 2.37 -4.08 12.20
C ALA A 236 2.99 -4.65 13.50
N TYR A 237 2.54 -5.83 13.94
CA TYR A 237 2.92 -6.47 15.20
C TYR A 237 4.42 -6.75 15.42
N ASN A 238 5.31 -6.50 14.45
CA ASN A 238 6.77 -6.54 14.59
C ASN A 238 7.44 -5.15 14.40
N ALA A 239 6.66 -4.09 14.28
CA ALA A 239 7.17 -2.72 14.29
C ALA A 239 7.60 -2.31 15.70
N ARG A 240 8.45 -1.29 15.76
CA ARG A 240 8.75 -0.59 17.01
C ARG A 240 7.73 0.52 17.21
N ILE A 241 7.20 0.65 18.42
CA ILE A 241 6.15 1.62 18.76
C ILE A 241 6.57 2.52 19.91
N GLY A 242 6.45 3.82 19.71
CA GLY A 242 6.64 4.83 20.74
C GLY A 242 5.39 5.67 20.96
N GLY A 243 5.47 6.55 21.94
CA GLY A 243 4.43 7.53 22.23
C GLY A 243 5.02 8.88 22.60
N ILE A 244 4.43 9.94 22.07
CA ILE A 244 4.76 11.31 22.40
C ILE A 244 3.56 11.89 23.14
N ARG A 245 3.72 12.03 24.46
CA ARG A 245 2.70 12.60 25.35
C ARG A 245 2.71 14.12 25.20
N MET A 246 1.66 14.66 24.59
CA MET A 246 1.54 16.09 24.29
C MET A 246 0.13 16.66 24.50
N LEU A 247 -0.90 15.82 24.62
CA LEU A 247 -2.31 16.23 24.81
C LEU A 247 -2.78 16.33 26.28
N ASP A 248 -2.02 15.82 27.26
CA ASP A 248 -2.40 15.90 28.69
C ASP A 248 -1.87 17.21 29.32
N GLY A 249 -2.21 18.34 28.70
CA GLY A 249 -1.77 19.67 29.11
C GLY A 249 -2.17 20.76 28.11
N GLU A 250 -1.64 21.98 28.30
CA GLU A 250 -1.83 23.07 27.34
C GLU A 250 -1.09 22.78 26.03
N VAL A 251 -1.84 22.68 24.93
CA VAL A 251 -1.28 22.48 23.58
C VAL A 251 -1.06 23.85 22.95
N THR A 252 0.19 24.15 22.61
CA THR A 252 0.62 25.38 21.93
C THR A 252 1.36 25.03 20.63
N ASP A 253 1.54 26.00 19.73
CA ASP A 253 2.34 25.84 18.49
C ASP A 253 3.75 25.28 18.79
N LEU A 254 4.35 25.65 19.94
CA LEU A 254 5.63 25.09 20.38
C LEU A 254 5.54 23.60 20.73
N VAL A 255 4.49 23.20 21.46
CA VAL A 255 4.27 21.81 21.90
C VAL A 255 4.05 20.91 20.68
N GLU A 256 3.22 21.35 19.73
CA GLU A 256 2.99 20.64 18.47
C GLU A 256 4.26 20.53 17.63
N ALA A 257 4.97 21.63 17.40
CA ALA A 257 6.20 21.65 16.62
C ALA A 257 7.29 20.76 17.24
N LYS A 258 7.44 20.78 18.57
CA LYS A 258 8.38 19.92 19.29
C LYS A 258 7.98 18.45 19.12
N SER A 259 6.69 18.13 19.22
CA SER A 259 6.16 16.77 19.08
C SER A 259 6.40 16.18 17.69
N LEU A 260 6.07 16.94 16.63
CA LEU A 260 6.30 16.53 15.23
C LEU A 260 7.80 16.43 14.89
N GLY A 261 8.63 17.20 15.59
CA GLY A 261 10.08 17.24 15.40
C GLY A 261 10.87 16.22 16.23
N VAL A 262 10.21 15.34 17.00
CA VAL A 262 10.94 14.32 17.77
C VAL A 262 11.60 13.32 16.83
N ARG A 263 12.93 13.32 16.81
CA ARG A 263 13.79 12.31 16.16
C ARG A 263 13.36 11.90 14.75
N PRO A 264 13.21 12.85 13.81
CA PRO A 264 12.78 12.57 12.44
C PRO A 264 13.78 11.70 11.66
N ASP A 265 15.03 11.56 12.09
CA ASP A 265 16.01 10.65 11.49
C ASP A 265 15.85 9.19 11.93
N TYR A 266 15.04 8.94 12.96
CA TYR A 266 14.81 7.62 13.55
C TYR A 266 13.37 7.12 13.38
N ILE A 267 12.39 7.98 13.64
CA ILE A 267 10.97 7.66 13.54
C ILE A 267 10.55 7.72 12.07
N ASP A 268 9.88 6.67 11.58
CA ASP A 268 9.40 6.62 10.21
C ASP A 268 8.02 7.27 10.06
N ILE A 269 7.10 6.93 10.97
CA ILE A 269 5.69 7.27 10.86
C ILE A 269 5.21 7.91 12.16
N TYR A 270 4.50 9.01 12.02
CA TYR A 270 3.82 9.74 13.09
C TYR A 270 2.32 9.62 12.88
N SER A 271 1.60 9.13 13.88
CA SER A 271 0.13 9.01 13.83
C SER A 271 -0.49 9.98 14.83
N ALA A 272 -1.47 10.76 14.36
CA ALA A 272 -2.18 11.75 15.15
C ALA A 272 -3.66 11.80 14.79
N SER A 273 -4.50 12.16 15.75
CA SER A 273 -5.94 12.32 15.57
C SER A 273 -6.50 13.54 16.31
N TRP A 274 -5.64 14.54 16.52
CA TRP A 274 -5.99 15.83 17.13
C TRP A 274 -5.99 16.93 16.07
N GLY A 275 -6.67 18.02 16.36
CA GLY A 275 -6.83 19.16 15.46
C GLY A 275 -7.67 20.25 16.13
N PRO A 276 -8.24 21.18 15.35
CA PRO A 276 -9.22 22.14 15.84
C PRO A 276 -10.45 21.44 16.44
N LYS A 277 -11.35 22.20 17.06
CA LYS A 277 -12.59 21.64 17.59
C LYS A 277 -13.51 21.25 16.43
N ASP A 278 -13.96 20.00 16.47
CA ASP A 278 -14.95 19.41 15.55
C ASP A 278 -16.39 19.92 15.83
N ASP A 279 -16.59 21.23 15.83
CA ASP A 279 -17.84 21.90 16.20
C ASP A 279 -18.64 22.45 15.01
N GLY A 280 -18.16 22.25 13.78
CA GLY A 280 -18.76 22.75 12.55
C GLY A 280 -18.67 24.26 12.38
N LYS A 281 -17.83 24.94 13.18
CA LYS A 281 -17.73 26.41 13.21
C LYS A 281 -16.29 26.91 13.26
N THR A 282 -15.35 26.04 13.63
CA THR A 282 -13.94 26.39 13.77
C THR A 282 -13.21 26.26 12.43
N VAL A 283 -12.41 27.26 12.08
CA VAL A 283 -11.45 27.19 10.97
C VAL A 283 -10.10 27.53 11.55
N ASP A 284 -9.23 26.54 11.66
CA ASP A 284 -7.91 26.69 12.26
C ASP A 284 -6.94 25.65 11.72
N GLY A 285 -5.66 25.76 12.06
CA GLY A 285 -4.64 24.85 11.57
C GLY A 285 -3.28 25.10 12.21
N PRO A 286 -2.22 24.47 11.68
CA PRO A 286 -0.91 24.53 12.30
C PRO A 286 -0.39 25.98 12.33
N GLY A 287 0.17 26.35 13.49
CA GLY A 287 0.87 27.60 13.69
C GLY A 287 2.19 27.67 12.90
N GLN A 288 2.96 28.73 13.13
CA GLN A 288 4.17 28.98 12.33
C GLN A 288 5.25 27.93 12.58
N LEU A 289 5.43 27.52 13.84
CA LEU A 289 6.44 26.53 14.22
C LEU A 289 6.01 25.15 13.74
N THR A 290 4.73 24.79 13.92
CA THR A 290 4.19 23.49 13.47
C THR A 290 4.28 23.35 11.96
N LYS A 291 3.98 24.39 11.17
CA LYS A 291 4.19 24.39 9.71
C LYS A 291 5.64 24.14 9.33
N GLN A 292 6.58 24.78 10.02
CA GLN A 292 8.01 24.55 9.80
C GLN A 292 8.43 23.12 10.20
N ALA A 293 7.87 22.57 11.28
CA ALA A 293 8.14 21.20 11.72
C ALA A 293 7.67 20.19 10.67
N PHE A 294 6.46 20.35 10.10
CA PHE A 294 6.01 19.53 8.98
C PHE A 294 6.96 19.62 7.79
N GLU A 295 7.30 20.84 7.35
CA GLU A 295 8.21 21.02 6.21
C GLU A 295 9.58 20.37 6.44
N GLN A 296 10.14 20.51 7.65
CA GLN A 296 11.40 19.89 7.99
C GLN A 296 11.28 18.36 8.05
N GLY A 297 10.20 17.83 8.61
CA GLY A 297 9.90 16.40 8.61
C GLY A 297 9.85 15.82 7.20
N ILE A 298 9.12 16.45 6.28
CA ILE A 298 9.00 16.02 4.88
C ILE A 298 10.33 16.16 4.12
N LYS A 299 11.10 17.24 4.35
CA LYS A 299 12.35 17.49 3.59
C LYS A 299 13.54 16.70 4.11
N LYS A 300 13.62 16.45 5.41
CA LYS A 300 14.83 15.92 6.09
C LYS A 300 14.61 14.60 6.81
N GLY A 301 13.38 14.34 7.27
CA GLY A 301 13.05 13.12 7.99
C GLY A 301 13.40 11.86 7.20
N ARG A 302 13.65 10.77 7.92
CA ARG A 302 14.06 9.48 7.37
C ARG A 302 15.24 9.61 6.40
N LYS A 303 16.23 10.42 6.79
CA LYS A 303 17.45 10.68 6.01
C LYS A 303 17.15 11.27 4.62
N GLY A 304 16.17 12.17 4.56
CA GLY A 304 15.74 12.86 3.34
C GLY A 304 14.67 12.17 2.51
N LEU A 305 14.12 11.03 2.98
CA LEU A 305 12.96 10.39 2.35
C LEU A 305 11.63 11.06 2.73
N GLY A 306 11.62 11.81 3.84
CA GLY A 306 10.46 12.49 4.41
C GLY A 306 9.72 11.64 5.44
N SER A 307 9.52 12.22 6.63
CA SER A 307 8.64 11.67 7.67
C SER A 307 7.23 11.44 7.11
N ILE A 308 6.57 10.36 7.55
CA ILE A 308 5.19 10.07 7.14
C ILE A 308 4.26 10.51 8.28
N PHE A 309 3.43 11.52 8.04
CA PHE A 309 2.42 11.97 8.99
C PHE A 309 1.05 11.42 8.58
N VAL A 310 0.42 10.61 9.43
CA VAL A 310 -0.92 10.05 9.23
C VAL A 310 -1.87 10.75 10.17
N TRP A 311 -2.99 11.24 9.64
CA TRP A 311 -3.92 12.08 10.38
C TRP A 311 -5.36 11.57 10.27
N ALA A 312 -6.11 11.56 11.38
CA ALA A 312 -7.55 11.32 11.32
C ALA A 312 -8.28 12.53 10.71
N SER A 313 -9.36 12.28 9.98
CA SER A 313 -10.09 13.35 9.27
C SER A 313 -11.05 14.18 10.14
N GLY A 314 -11.19 13.89 11.44
CA GLY A 314 -12.14 14.57 12.32
C GLY A 314 -13.45 13.81 12.58
N ASN A 315 -14.15 14.19 13.66
CA ASN A 315 -15.33 13.54 14.22
C ASN A 315 -16.60 14.44 14.29
N GLY A 316 -16.58 15.59 13.61
CA GLY A 316 -17.60 16.65 13.63
C GLY A 316 -18.81 16.40 12.73
N GLY A 317 -19.00 15.18 12.21
CA GLY A 317 -20.06 14.87 11.24
C GLY A 317 -21.48 15.21 11.72
N ARG A 318 -21.77 15.07 13.02
CA ARG A 318 -23.08 15.45 13.61
C ARG A 318 -23.26 16.96 13.74
N GLN A 319 -22.17 17.70 13.81
CA GLN A 319 -22.12 19.15 13.95
C GLN A 319 -22.20 19.84 12.58
N GLY A 320 -22.15 19.06 11.49
CA GLY A 320 -22.10 19.58 10.12
C GLY A 320 -20.71 20.06 9.72
N ASP A 321 -19.67 19.54 10.37
CA ASP A 321 -18.29 19.93 10.12
C ASP A 321 -17.75 19.40 8.79
N HIS A 322 -16.71 20.05 8.29
CA HIS A 322 -16.10 19.77 7.01
C HIS A 322 -14.59 19.90 7.12
N CYS A 323 -13.88 18.77 7.04
CA CYS A 323 -12.45 18.66 7.36
C CYS A 323 -11.49 19.52 6.52
N SER A 324 -11.94 20.20 5.46
CA SER A 324 -11.16 21.28 4.83
C SER A 324 -10.98 22.51 5.72
N CYS A 325 -11.75 22.64 6.81
CA CYS A 325 -11.63 23.68 7.82
C CYS A 325 -10.56 23.36 8.88
N ASP A 326 -10.06 22.12 8.91
CA ASP A 326 -8.92 21.69 9.71
C ASP A 326 -7.63 21.73 8.85
N GLY A 327 -6.72 22.63 9.20
CA GLY A 327 -5.44 22.82 8.51
C GLY A 327 -4.41 21.70 8.72
N TYR A 328 -4.61 20.79 9.67
CA TYR A 328 -3.75 19.62 9.87
C TYR A 328 -4.13 18.52 8.88
N THR A 329 -5.42 18.17 8.81
CA THR A 329 -5.92 17.15 7.89
C THR A 329 -5.97 17.61 6.43
N SER A 330 -6.13 18.92 6.17
CA SER A 330 -6.08 19.49 4.82
C SER A 330 -4.66 19.80 4.30
N SER A 331 -3.64 19.57 5.12
CA SER A 331 -2.24 19.76 4.76
C SER A 331 -1.78 18.76 3.69
N ILE A 332 -1.00 19.22 2.72
CA ILE A 332 -0.36 18.33 1.74
C ILE A 332 0.74 17.45 2.35
N TYR A 333 1.14 17.73 3.60
CA TYR A 333 2.18 16.99 4.32
C TYR A 333 1.62 15.84 5.15
N THR A 334 0.29 15.73 5.27
CA THR A 334 -0.38 14.69 6.04
C THR A 334 -1.14 13.73 5.12
N ILE A 335 -1.23 12.48 5.54
CA ILE A 335 -2.07 11.47 4.93
C ILE A 335 -3.37 11.42 5.75
N SER A 336 -4.39 12.17 5.31
CA SER A 336 -5.70 12.17 5.95
C SER A 336 -6.45 10.86 5.70
N ILE A 337 -6.81 10.18 6.79
CA ILE A 337 -7.56 8.93 6.81
C ILE A 337 -8.94 9.16 7.43
N SER A 338 -9.97 8.70 6.73
CA SER A 338 -11.35 8.70 7.21
C SER A 338 -11.81 7.31 7.65
N SER A 339 -13.07 7.20 8.06
CA SER A 339 -13.64 5.98 8.65
C SER A 339 -14.76 5.35 7.81
N ALA A 340 -14.83 4.03 7.81
CA ALA A 340 -15.99 3.26 7.36
C ALA A 340 -16.51 2.39 8.49
N THR A 341 -17.82 2.16 8.53
CA THR A 341 -18.42 1.18 9.45
C THR A 341 -18.15 -0.24 8.96
N GLU A 342 -18.47 -1.23 9.80
CA GLU A 342 -18.40 -2.65 9.45
C GLU A 342 -19.14 -2.99 8.15
N ASN A 343 -20.27 -2.33 7.90
CA ASN A 343 -21.08 -2.57 6.72
C ASN A 343 -20.65 -1.72 5.50
N GLY A 344 -19.50 -1.05 5.57
CA GLY A 344 -19.00 -0.19 4.50
C GLY A 344 -19.76 1.14 4.36
N ASN A 345 -20.51 1.54 5.39
CA ASN A 345 -21.27 2.79 5.37
C ASN A 345 -20.45 3.96 5.90
N LYS A 346 -20.90 5.18 5.60
CA LYS A 346 -20.40 6.41 6.24
C LYS A 346 -20.83 6.43 7.71
N PRO A 347 -19.90 6.50 8.69
CA PRO A 347 -20.27 6.66 10.09
C PRO A 347 -20.83 8.05 10.39
N TRP A 348 -21.63 8.16 11.46
CA TRP A 348 -22.31 9.41 11.86
C TRP A 348 -21.35 10.55 12.24
N TYR A 349 -20.14 10.24 12.69
CA TYR A 349 -19.12 11.23 13.09
C TYR A 349 -18.24 11.68 11.92
N LEU A 350 -18.31 11.03 10.75
CA LEU A 350 -17.41 11.33 9.64
C LEU A 350 -17.62 12.75 9.08
N GLU A 351 -16.52 13.48 9.03
CA GLU A 351 -16.38 14.71 8.25
C GLU A 351 -15.97 14.40 6.81
N ALA A 352 -16.65 15.04 5.84
CA ALA A 352 -16.32 14.88 4.44
C ALA A 352 -15.49 16.07 3.96
N CYS A 353 -14.47 15.83 3.15
CA CYS A 353 -13.73 16.87 2.45
C CYS A 353 -12.87 16.31 1.31
N SER A 354 -12.34 17.19 0.48
CA SER A 354 -11.49 16.84 -0.66
C SER A 354 -10.06 16.43 -0.30
N SER A 355 -9.61 16.68 0.93
CA SER A 355 -8.26 16.33 1.39
C SER A 355 -8.12 14.90 1.92
N ILE A 356 -9.23 14.18 2.13
CA ILE A 356 -9.20 12.77 2.53
C ILE A 356 -8.55 11.94 1.41
N LEU A 357 -7.52 11.16 1.76
CA LEU A 357 -6.83 10.30 0.80
C LEU A 357 -7.33 8.86 0.80
N ALA A 358 -7.71 8.33 1.97
CA ALA A 358 -8.17 6.95 2.10
C ALA A 358 -9.07 6.77 3.33
N THR A 359 -9.59 5.55 3.47
CA THR A 359 -10.53 5.17 4.52
C THR A 359 -10.10 3.84 5.14
N THR A 360 -10.23 3.71 6.46
CA THR A 360 -10.09 2.45 7.20
C THR A 360 -11.33 2.17 8.03
N TYR A 361 -11.47 0.95 8.55
CA TYR A 361 -12.57 0.63 9.45
C TYR A 361 -12.42 1.30 10.81
N SER A 362 -13.54 1.68 11.42
CA SER A 362 -13.61 2.17 12.79
C SER A 362 -14.95 1.73 13.41
N SER A 363 -15.60 2.59 14.20
CA SER A 363 -16.91 2.35 14.80
C SER A 363 -18.06 2.79 13.89
N GLY A 364 -19.26 2.25 14.14
CA GLY A 364 -20.48 2.63 13.44
C GLY A 364 -21.62 3.00 14.38
N GLU A 365 -22.84 2.70 13.94
CA GLU A 365 -24.04 2.79 14.78
C GLU A 365 -24.01 1.81 15.96
N PHE A 366 -24.93 1.96 16.91
CA PHE A 366 -24.93 1.18 18.16
C PHE A 366 -24.98 -0.35 17.95
N ASN A 367 -25.53 -0.80 16.82
CA ASN A 367 -25.65 -2.21 16.46
C ASN A 367 -24.48 -2.75 15.62
N GLU A 368 -23.52 -1.91 15.23
CA GLU A 368 -22.33 -2.31 14.47
C GLU A 368 -21.16 -2.62 15.41
N ARG A 369 -20.29 -3.57 15.04
CA ARG A 369 -19.08 -3.83 15.84
C ARG A 369 -18.15 -2.62 15.74
N LYS A 370 -17.37 -2.42 16.80
CA LYS A 370 -16.29 -1.44 16.85
C LYS A 370 -14.97 -2.17 16.64
N ILE A 371 -13.94 -1.43 16.27
CA ILE A 371 -12.57 -1.92 16.42
C ILE A 371 -12.30 -2.19 17.91
N VAL A 372 -11.53 -3.24 18.18
CA VAL A 372 -11.25 -3.74 19.54
C VAL A 372 -10.17 -2.91 20.20
#